data_AF-A0A937ILA8-F1
#
_entry.id   AF-A0A937ILA8-F1
#
_cell.length_a   1.000
_cell.length_b   1.000
_cell.length_c   1.000
_cell.angle_alpha   90.00
_cell.angle_beta   90.00
_cell.angle_gamma   90.00
#
_symmetry.space_group_name_H-M   'P 1'
#
loop_
_entity.id
_entity.type
_entity.pdbx_description
1 polymer ?
#
loop_
_entity_poly.entity_id
_entity_poly.type
_entity_poly.pdbx_seq_one_letter_code
_entity_poly.pdbx_strand_id
1 'polypeptide(L)' 'MEFLLIWVLGGDVIDSGLRYKNAAKCFSEAQNAATEMREVGLKSPQFTCIPIGKGKKFQIYRKDSSNSRFPF' A
#
# COMPACT_ATOMS: atom_id res chain seq x y z
N MET A 1 -10.50 -1.73 -15.72
CA MET A 1 -9.16 -1.57 -15.14
C MET A 1 -9.37 -1.01 -13.75
N GLU A 2 -8.68 -1.53 -12.74
CA GLU A 2 -8.82 -1.08 -11.35
C GLU A 2 -7.46 -0.61 -10.84
N PHE A 3 -7.44 0.23 -9.82
CA PHE A 3 -6.23 0.72 -9.17
C PHE A 3 -6.20 0.23 -7.74
N LEU A 4 -5.16 -0.50 -7.39
CA LEU A 4 -4.94 -0.99 -6.03
C LEU A 4 -4.07 -0.01 -5.27
N LEU A 5 -4.52 0.38 -4.08
CA LEU A 5 -3.72 1.15 -3.16
C LEU A 5 -2.73 0.23 -2.42
N ILE A 6 -1.46 0.56 -2.50
CA ILE A 6 -0.38 -0.10 -1.80
C ILE A 6 0.21 0.87 -0.78
N TRP A 7 0.39 0.39 0.45
CA TRP A 7 1.10 1.10 1.50
C TRP A 7 2.52 0.58 1.63
N VAL A 8 3.46 1.48 1.92
CA VAL A 8 4.84 1.15 2.24
C VAL A 8 5.11 1.64 3.66
N LEU A 9 5.29 0.69 4.57
CA LEU A 9 5.47 0.93 6.00
C LEU A 9 6.71 0.19 6.48
N GLY A 10 7.68 0.92 7.04
CA GLY A 10 8.88 0.30 7.62
C GLY A 10 9.73 -0.51 6.64
N GLY A 11 9.62 -0.25 5.33
CA GLY A 11 10.29 -1.02 4.29
C GLY A 11 9.51 -2.25 3.80
N ASP A 12 8.35 -2.55 4.39
CA ASP A 12 7.44 -3.58 3.91
C ASP A 12 6.35 -3.00 3.00
N VAL A 13 5.84 -3.82 2.09
CA VAL A 13 4.83 -3.45 1.10
C VAL A 13 3.53 -4.17 1.44
N ILE A 14 2.48 -3.40 1.71
CA ILE A 14 1.20 -3.89 2.21
C ILE A 14 0.14 -3.66 1.14
N ASP A 15 -0.49 -4.75 0.71
CA ASP A 15 -1.74 -4.71 -0.07
C ASP A 15 -2.88 -4.23 0.85
N SER A 16 -3.41 -3.04 0.58
CA SER A 16 -4.51 -2.47 1.38
C SER A 16 -5.85 -3.17 1.17
N GLY A 17 -5.99 -3.98 0.11
CA GLY A 17 -7.26 -4.52 -0.36
C GLY A 17 -8.19 -3.48 -1.01
N LEU A 18 -7.86 -2.19 -0.95
CA LEU A 18 -8.68 -1.10 -1.47
C LEU A 18 -8.48 -0.92 -2.97
N ARG A 19 -9.56 -1.16 -3.72
CA ARG A 19 -9.58 -1.09 -5.19
C ARG A 19 -10.46 0.06 -5.67
N TYR A 20 -9.92 0.86 -6.59
CA TYR A 20 -10.57 2.05 -7.12
C TYR A 20 -10.75 1.96 -8.63
N LYS A 21 -11.82 2.58 -9.15
CA LYS A 21 -12.12 2.57 -10.59
C LYS A 21 -11.18 3.46 -11.41
N ASN A 22 -10.54 4.44 -10.78
CA ASN A 22 -9.64 5.39 -11.43
C ASN A 22 -8.46 5.75 -10.52
N ALA A 23 -7.37 6.21 -11.13
CA ALA A 23 -6.14 6.57 -10.42
C ALA A 23 -6.33 7.79 -9.51
N ALA A 24 -7.07 8.80 -9.98
CA ALA A 24 -7.30 10.04 -9.24
C ALA A 24 -7.96 9.80 -7.88
N LYS A 25 -8.99 8.95 -7.84
CA LYS A 25 -9.68 8.55 -6.61
C LYS A 25 -8.78 7.73 -5.70
N CYS A 26 -8.01 6.78 -6.26
CA CYS A 26 -7.04 6.04 -5.45
C CYS A 26 -6.05 6.99 -4.75
N PHE A 27 -5.51 7.95 -5.49
CA PHE A 27 -4.55 8.90 -4.97
C PHE A 27 -5.16 9.85 -3.92
N SER A 28 -6.33 10.43 -4.20
CA SER A 28 -6.98 11.36 -3.27
C SER A 28 -7.36 10.68 -1.95
N GLU A 29 -7.90 9.47 -2.01
CA GLU A 29 -8.30 8.70 -0.82
C GLU A 29 -7.08 8.30 0.01
N ALA A 30 -5.99 7.86 -0.66
CA ALA A 30 -4.73 7.57 0.01
C ALA A 30 -4.12 8.80 0.66
N GLN A 31 -4.16 9.96 0.00
CA GLN A 31 -3.65 11.22 0.54
C GLN A 31 -4.46 11.68 1.76
N ASN A 32 -5.78 11.51 1.73
CA ASN A 32 -6.65 11.83 2.86
C ASN A 32 -6.35 10.92 4.06
N ALA A 33 -6.34 9.60 3.86
CA ALA A 33 -6.00 8.64 4.91
C ALA A 33 -4.60 8.89 5.49
N ALA A 34 -3.61 9.20 4.64
CA ALA A 34 -2.27 9.59 5.08
C ALA A 34 -2.28 10.86 5.94
N THR A 35 -3.18 11.80 5.66
CA THR A 35 -3.32 13.05 6.43
C THR A 35 -3.98 12.79 7.77
N GLU A 36 -5.08 12.03 7.80
CA GLU A 36 -5.77 11.59 9.03
C GLU A 36 -4.81 10.85 9.97
N MET A 37 -3.92 9.99 9.44
CA MET A 37 -2.89 9.32 10.24
C MET A 37 -1.92 10.31 10.90
N ARG A 38 -1.54 11.39 10.20
CA ARG A 38 -0.66 12.42 10.77
C ARG A 38 -1.35 13.19 11.90
N GLU A 39 -2.64 13.43 11.78
CA GLU A 39 -3.42 14.18 12.78
C GLU A 39 -3.48 13.45 14.12
N VAL A 40 -3.47 12.11 14.11
CA VAL A 40 -3.41 11.29 15.34
C VAL A 40 -1.98 10.96 15.79
N GLY A 41 -0.97 11.66 15.24
CA GLY A 41 0.44 11.51 15.61
C GLY A 41 1.13 10.27 15.03
N LEU A 42 0.51 9.56 14.09
CA LEU A 42 1.14 8.44 13.40
C LEU A 42 1.97 8.95 12.21
N LYS A 43 3.12 8.30 11.98
CA LYS A 43 3.91 8.54 10.78
C LYS A 43 3.13 8.04 9.57
N SER A 44 2.77 8.96 8.69
CA SER A 44 2.10 8.63 7.43
C SER A 44 2.95 7.68 6.58
N PRO A 45 2.42 6.50 6.21
CA PRO A 45 3.09 5.59 5.30
C PRO A 45 3.20 6.21 3.91
N GLN A 46 4.25 5.82 3.17
CA GLN A 46 4.31 6.09 1.75
C GLN A 46 3.27 5.23 1.03
N PHE A 47 2.81 5.66 -0.13
CA PHE A 47 1.81 4.91 -0.88
C PHE A 47 2.02 5.00 -2.38
N THR A 48 1.44 4.03 -3.09
CA THR A 48 1.36 4.05 -4.55
C THR A 48 0.06 3.41 -5.02
N CYS A 49 -0.42 3.83 -6.18
CA CYS A 49 -1.62 3.31 -6.83
C CYS A 49 -1.23 2.50 -8.06
N ILE A 50 -1.34 1.17 -7.97
CA ILE A 50 -0.91 0.27 -9.05
C ILE A 50 -2.11 -0.11 -9.93
N PRO A 51 -2.03 0.04 -11.26
CA PRO A 51 -3.08 -0.45 -12.15
C PRO A 51 -3.09 -1.99 -12.18
N ILE A 52 -4.27 -2.57 -11.98
CA ILE A 52 -4.51 -4.01 -11.97
C ILE A 52 -5.55 -4.38 -13.03
N GLY A 53 -5.23 -5.45 -13.77
CA GLY A 53 -6.16 -6.08 -14.70
C GLY A 53 -7.31 -6.75 -13.97
N LYS A 54 -8.54 -6.58 -14.46
CA LYS A 54 -9.74 -7.18 -13.86
C LYS A 54 -9.57 -8.70 -13.76
N GLY A 55 -9.74 -9.27 -12.56
CA GLY A 55 -9.61 -10.71 -12.30
C GLY A 55 -8.16 -11.23 -12.25
N LYS A 56 -7.15 -10.36 -12.34
CA LYS A 56 -5.75 -10.76 -12.13
C LYS A 56 -5.42 -10.72 -10.64
N LYS A 57 -4.74 -11.76 -10.15
CA LYS A 57 -4.20 -11.77 -8.80
C LYS A 57 -2.97 -10.86 -8.74
N PHE A 58 -2.98 -9.93 -7.79
CA PHE A 58 -1.78 -9.18 -7.42
C PHE A 58 -0.91 -10.08 -6.54
N GLN A 59 0.40 -10.11 -6.80
CA GLN A 59 1.36 -10.83 -5.99
C GLN A 59 2.58 -9.95 -5.78
N ILE A 60 3.03 -9.84 -4.54
CA ILE A 60 4.23 -9.12 -4.16
C ILE A 60 5.35 -10.15 -4.05
N TYR A 61 6.34 -10.06 -4.93
CA TYR A 61 7.56 -10.86 -4.83
C TYR A 61 8.57 -10.10 -3.98
N ARG A 62 8.71 -10.51 -2.73
CA ARG A 62 9.76 -10.00 -1.86
C ARG A 62 11.02 -10.82 -2.13
N LYS A 63 12.16 -10.14 -2.19
CA LYS A 63 13.45 -10.84 -2.14
C LYS A 63 13.57 -11.32 -0.69
N ASP A 64 13.45 -12.62 -0.44
CA ASP A 64 13.65 -13.17 0.90
C ASP A 64 15.07 -12.82 1.37
N SER A 65 15.21 -11.78 2.18
CA SER A 65 16.36 -11.69 3.05
C SER A 65 16.08 -12.65 4.20
N SER A 66 16.51 -13.90 4.05
CA SER A 66 16.47 -14.97 5.06
C SER A 66 17.32 -14.68 6.32
N ASN A 67 17.47 -13.42 6.69
CA ASN A 67 18.20 -12.95 7.86
C ASN A 67 17.28 -12.21 8.84
N SER A 68 16.06 -12.73 9.06
CA SER A 68 15.38 -12.44 10.33
C SER A 68 16.18 -13.12 11.45
N ARG A 69 17.15 -12.38 12.01
CA ARG A 69 17.80 -12.68 13.30
C ARG A 69 17.05 -11.99 14.44
N PHE A 70 15.73 -12.05 14.42
CA PHE A 70 14.95 -11.64 15.57
C PHE A 70 14.61 -12.91 16.37
N PRO A 71 15.32 -13.23 17.46
CA PRO A 71 14.69 -13.97 18.54
C PRO A 71 13.69 -12.98 19.17
N PHE A 72 12.51 -13.45 19.60
CA PHE A 72 11.37 -12.70 20.17
C PHE A 72 10.41 -12.07 19.15
#